data_AF-A0A352M8Y9-F1
#
_entry.id   AF-A0A352M8Y9-F1
#
_cell.length_a   1.000
_cell.length_b   1.000
_cell.length_c   1.000
_cell.angle_alpha   90.00
_cell.angle_beta   90.00
_cell.angle_gamma   90.00
#
_symmetry.space_group_name_H-M   'P 1'
#
loop_
_entity.id
_entity.type
_entity.pdbx_description
1 polymer ?
#
loop_
_entity_poly.entity_id
_entity_poly.type
_entity_poly.pdbx_seq_one_letter_code
_entity_poly.pdbx_strand_id
1 'polypeptide(L)'
;MAEDNKSAFKIPRKEVNVMKKPKEPLGVVIVTEKTRIVGDVHLTENTRLSDMLNIDTSKKDFIPITNARIYSSIDDKLLYSKDFLLINRQFIMTVYVEESSYKQIKEVISVASALISQRQFDDAIIEAKRALNINNSDPEAHFVLGIAYAKKSLLSEAYEEFKLASAFAPKNSEIEHRAIEMMAKINI
;
A
#
# COMPACT_ATOMS: atom_id res chain seq x y z
N MET A 1 20.49 63.99 13.28
CA MET A 1 19.58 63.12 14.06
C MET A 1 18.55 62.63 13.07
N ALA A 2 18.82 61.47 12.47
CA ALA A 2 18.42 60.14 12.97
C ALA A 2 17.05 59.79 12.37
N GLU A 3 16.77 58.62 11.82
CA GLU A 3 17.56 57.42 11.55
C GLU A 3 16.69 56.55 10.64
N ASP A 4 17.35 55.62 9.95
CA ASP A 4 16.75 54.53 9.21
C ASP A 4 15.53 53.88 9.88
N ASN A 5 14.48 53.58 9.10
CA ASN A 5 13.75 52.35 9.37
C ASN A 5 13.18 51.73 8.09
N LYS A 6 14.04 50.92 7.45
CA LYS A 6 13.65 49.89 6.48
C LYS A 6 12.72 48.89 7.17
N SER A 7 11.42 49.13 7.12
CA SER A 7 10.41 48.14 7.46
C SER A 7 10.42 47.05 6.38
N ALA A 8 11.23 46.02 6.61
CA ALA A 8 11.27 44.80 5.83
C ALA A 8 9.90 44.12 5.90
N PHE A 9 9.17 44.13 4.80
CA PHE A 9 8.01 43.27 4.59
C PHE A 9 8.50 41.82 4.59
N LYS A 10 8.50 41.17 5.76
CA LYS A 10 8.73 39.73 5.87
C LYS A 10 7.50 39.02 5.32
N ILE A 11 7.57 38.59 4.06
CA ILE A 11 6.68 37.56 3.54
C ILE A 11 6.88 36.32 4.43
N PRO A 12 5.83 35.80 5.11
CA PRO A 12 5.97 34.55 5.84
C PRO A 12 6.30 33.47 4.80
N ARG A 13 7.53 32.94 4.84
CA ARG A 13 7.87 31.71 4.14
C ARG A 13 6.92 30.66 4.71
N LYS A 14 5.90 30.27 3.93
CA LYS A 14 5.22 29.00 4.15
C LYS A 14 6.33 27.97 4.18
N GLU A 15 6.58 27.39 5.34
CA GLU A 15 7.33 26.15 5.42
C GLU A 15 6.62 25.19 4.46
N VAL A 16 7.27 24.90 3.34
CA VAL A 16 6.86 23.82 2.45
C VAL A 16 7.07 22.58 3.28
N ASN A 17 5.98 22.08 3.88
CA ASN A 17 6.01 20.87 4.68
C ASN A 17 6.39 19.73 3.73
N VAL A 18 7.68 19.37 3.75
CA VAL A 18 8.29 18.39 2.85
C VAL A 18 7.69 17.03 3.16
N MET A 19 6.89 16.53 2.22
CA MET A 19 6.48 15.12 2.07
C MET A 19 6.05 14.40 3.37
N LYS A 20 4.81 14.61 3.78
CA LYS A 20 4.12 13.61 4.62
C LYS A 20 3.96 12.34 3.78
N LYS A 21 4.65 11.25 4.14
CA LYS A 21 4.43 9.92 3.55
C LYS A 21 2.93 9.64 3.62
N PRO A 22 2.22 9.35 2.51
CA PRO A 22 0.83 8.93 2.62
C PRO A 22 0.78 7.73 3.56
N LYS A 23 -0.07 7.80 4.60
CA LYS A 23 -0.26 6.65 5.50
C LYS A 23 -0.70 5.48 4.64
N GLU A 24 -0.09 4.33 4.93
CA GLU A 24 -0.40 3.08 4.27
C GLU A 24 -1.92 2.82 4.41
N PRO A 25 -2.60 2.40 3.33
CA PRO A 25 -4.04 2.15 3.35
C PRO A 25 -4.40 1.19 4.48
N LEU A 26 -5.52 1.46 5.15
CA LEU A 26 -6.02 0.61 6.22
C LEU A 26 -6.91 -0.47 5.62
N GLY A 27 -6.45 -1.72 5.64
CA GLY A 27 -7.26 -2.87 5.25
C GLY A 27 -8.44 -3.05 6.21
N VAL A 28 -9.65 -3.00 5.68
CA VAL A 28 -10.89 -3.15 6.43
C VAL A 28 -11.76 -4.26 5.86
N VAL A 29 -12.53 -4.86 6.75
CA VAL A 29 -13.67 -5.69 6.38
C VAL A 29 -14.93 -4.93 6.77
N ILE A 30 -15.81 -4.78 5.79
CA ILE A 30 -17.13 -4.18 5.93
C ILE A 30 -18.16 -5.26 5.71
N VAL A 31 -19.00 -5.48 6.71
CA VAL A 31 -20.10 -6.44 6.65
C VAL A 31 -21.40 -5.67 6.46
N THR A 32 -22.13 -6.01 5.39
CA THR A 32 -23.52 -5.61 5.15
C THR A 32 -24.43 -6.80 5.36
N GLU A 33 -25.75 -6.62 5.19
CA GLU A 33 -26.72 -7.73 5.26
C GLU A 33 -26.39 -8.86 4.27
N LYS A 34 -25.93 -8.51 3.05
CA LYS A 34 -25.78 -9.47 1.93
C LYS A 34 -24.33 -9.76 1.55
N THR A 35 -23.39 -8.94 2.00
CA THR A 35 -22.01 -9.01 1.53
C THR A 35 -21.00 -8.79 2.63
N ARG A 36 -19.86 -9.47 2.49
CA ARG A 36 -18.62 -9.15 3.20
C ARG A 36 -17.67 -8.51 2.19
N ILE A 37 -17.22 -7.30 2.47
CA ILE A 37 -16.40 -6.49 1.57
C ILE A 37 -15.03 -6.32 2.22
N VAL A 38 -13.98 -6.74 1.52
CA VAL A 38 -12.59 -6.55 1.93
C VAL A 38 -11.97 -5.49 1.04
N GLY A 39 -11.29 -4.51 1.61
CA GLY A 39 -10.56 -3.51 0.82
C GLY A 39 -9.90 -2.46 1.70
N ASP A 40 -9.45 -1.39 1.06
CA ASP A 40 -8.56 -0.40 1.66
C ASP A 40 -9.28 0.93 1.91
N VAL A 41 -9.16 1.46 3.13
CA VAL A 41 -9.61 2.81 3.50
C VAL A 41 -8.40 3.73 3.65
N HIS A 42 -8.48 4.89 3.02
CA HIS A 42 -7.47 5.94 3.12
C HIS A 42 -7.88 6.97 4.20
N LEU A 43 -7.18 6.97 5.33
CA LEU A 43 -7.43 7.91 6.44
C LEU A 43 -6.61 9.19 6.28
N THR A 44 -7.17 10.34 6.64
CA THR A 44 -6.43 11.61 6.73
C THR A 44 -5.61 11.68 8.01
N GLU A 45 -4.60 12.55 8.05
CA GLU A 45 -3.72 12.66 9.21
C GLU A 45 -4.46 12.91 10.52
N ASN A 46 -4.04 12.20 11.56
CA ASN A 46 -4.60 12.24 12.92
C ASN A 46 -6.08 11.83 13.05
N THR A 47 -6.69 11.23 12.02
CA THR A 47 -8.04 10.65 12.13
C THR A 47 -7.99 9.16 12.38
N ARG A 48 -8.80 8.68 13.32
CA ARG A 48 -9.05 7.25 13.52
C ARG A 48 -10.20 6.78 12.63
N LEU A 49 -10.27 5.48 12.37
CA LEU A 49 -11.43 4.89 11.68
C LEU A 49 -12.74 5.24 12.40
N SER A 50 -12.75 5.21 13.74
CA SER A 50 -13.90 5.65 14.55
C SER A 50 -14.29 7.11 14.30
N ASP A 51 -13.31 8.00 14.17
CA ASP A 51 -13.55 9.43 13.96
C ASP A 51 -14.15 9.65 12.57
N MET A 52 -13.64 8.91 11.58
CA MET A 52 -14.24 8.89 10.25
C MET A 52 -15.69 8.45 10.35
N LEU A 53 -15.98 7.32 11.02
CA LEU A 53 -17.31 6.73 11.20
C LEU A 53 -18.30 7.63 11.94
N ASN A 54 -17.83 8.52 12.81
CA ASN A 54 -18.67 9.40 13.63
C ASN A 54 -18.92 10.81 13.04
N ILE A 55 -18.44 11.10 11.82
CA ILE A 55 -18.75 12.38 11.14
C ILE A 55 -20.27 12.50 10.94
N ASP A 56 -20.83 13.69 11.20
CA ASP A 56 -22.23 14.05 10.95
C ASP A 56 -22.69 13.53 9.57
N THR A 57 -23.54 12.51 9.62
CA THR A 57 -24.04 11.74 8.48
C THR A 57 -24.86 12.60 7.52
N SER A 58 -25.33 13.78 7.95
CA SER A 58 -26.10 14.69 7.09
C SER A 58 -25.34 15.22 5.86
N LYS A 59 -24.01 15.02 5.76
CA LYS A 59 -23.18 15.54 4.65
C LYS A 59 -22.26 14.53 3.95
N LYS A 60 -21.96 13.36 4.53
CA LYS A 60 -21.01 12.38 3.98
C LYS A 60 -21.38 10.93 4.35
N ASP A 61 -22.35 10.37 3.65
CA ASP A 61 -22.85 9.01 3.92
C ASP A 61 -22.04 7.88 3.28
N PHE A 62 -21.01 8.17 2.49
CA PHE A 62 -20.25 7.14 1.78
C PHE A 62 -18.81 6.98 2.29
N ILE A 63 -18.38 5.73 2.42
CA ILE A 63 -16.99 5.36 2.69
C ILE A 63 -16.35 4.90 1.38
N PRO A 64 -15.27 5.55 0.92
CA PRO A 64 -14.50 5.08 -0.23
C PRO A 64 -13.63 3.89 0.17
N ILE A 65 -13.72 2.83 -0.62
CA ILE A 65 -12.92 1.61 -0.52
C ILE A 65 -12.19 1.40 -1.83
N THR A 66 -10.88 1.20 -1.78
CA THR A 66 -10.07 0.78 -2.93
C THR A 66 -9.75 -0.71 -2.86
N ASN A 67 -9.40 -1.32 -4.00
CA ASN A 67 -9.07 -2.75 -4.09
C ASN A 67 -10.16 -3.66 -3.50
N ALA A 68 -11.41 -3.27 -3.67
CA ALA A 68 -12.56 -3.91 -3.05
C ALA A 68 -12.79 -5.30 -3.64
N ARG A 69 -12.82 -6.32 -2.77
CA ARG A 69 -13.27 -7.68 -3.07
C ARG A 69 -14.58 -7.93 -2.33
N ILE A 70 -15.63 -8.25 -3.07
CA ILE A 70 -16.99 -8.40 -2.54
C ILE A 70 -17.32 -9.88 -2.51
N TYR A 71 -17.57 -10.39 -1.32
CA TYR A 71 -17.97 -11.77 -1.07
C TYR A 71 -19.43 -11.81 -0.65
N SER A 72 -20.11 -12.91 -0.98
CA SER A 72 -21.42 -13.24 -0.43
C SER A 72 -21.30 -13.45 1.08
N SER A 73 -22.19 -12.86 1.88
CA SER A 73 -22.18 -13.06 3.34
C SER A 73 -22.62 -14.47 3.77
N ILE A 74 -23.18 -15.27 2.86
CA ILE A 74 -23.77 -16.58 3.15
C ILE A 74 -22.73 -17.70 2.99
N ASP A 75 -22.01 -17.72 1.87
CA ASP A 75 -21.12 -18.81 1.46
C ASP A 75 -19.67 -18.36 1.19
N ASP A 76 -19.37 -17.09 1.50
CA ASP A 76 -18.06 -16.44 1.29
C ASP A 76 -17.52 -16.53 -0.14
N LYS A 77 -18.40 -16.77 -1.11
CA LYS A 77 -18.04 -16.81 -2.53
C LYS A 77 -17.71 -15.40 -3.00
N LEU A 78 -16.54 -15.24 -3.65
CA LEU A 78 -16.19 -13.99 -4.33
C LEU A 78 -17.21 -13.71 -5.44
N LEU A 79 -17.95 -12.61 -5.31
CA LEU A 79 -18.95 -12.18 -6.27
C LEU A 79 -18.28 -11.36 -7.39
N TYR A 80 -17.47 -10.36 -7.03
CA TYR A 80 -16.72 -9.53 -7.95
C TYR A 80 -15.67 -8.68 -7.20
N SER A 81 -14.77 -8.05 -7.97
CA SER A 81 -13.80 -7.06 -7.49
C SER A 81 -13.99 -5.70 -8.19
N LYS A 82 -13.59 -4.62 -7.50
CA LYS A 82 -13.56 -3.25 -8.01
C LYS A 82 -12.37 -2.49 -7.45
N ASP A 83 -11.68 -1.74 -8.31
CA ASP A 83 -10.56 -0.89 -7.89
C ASP A 83 -11.03 0.25 -6.96
N PHE A 84 -12.29 0.66 -7.10
CA PHE A 84 -12.92 1.70 -6.29
C PHE A 84 -14.41 1.41 -6.07
N LEU A 85 -14.87 1.56 -4.83
CA LEU A 85 -16.26 1.37 -4.41
C LEU A 85 -16.64 2.43 -3.35
N LEU A 86 -17.80 3.06 -3.50
CA LEU A 86 -18.41 3.87 -2.44
C LEU A 86 -19.46 3.04 -1.72
N ILE A 87 -19.33 2.91 -0.40
CA ILE A 87 -20.28 2.17 0.44
C ILE A 87 -21.06 3.14 1.30
N ASN A 88 -22.39 3.13 1.17
CA ASN A 88 -23.25 3.92 2.04
C ASN A 88 -23.24 3.31 3.46
N ARG A 89 -22.91 4.14 4.44
CA ARG A 89 -22.82 3.81 5.88
C ARG A 89 -24.08 3.20 6.46
N GLN A 90 -25.24 3.61 5.97
CA GLN A 90 -26.52 3.14 6.47
C GLN A 90 -26.72 1.62 6.26
N PHE A 91 -25.99 1.02 5.33
CA PHE A 91 -26.03 -0.42 5.06
C PHE A 91 -24.89 -1.20 5.73
N ILE A 92 -24.05 -0.53 6.51
CA ILE A 92 -22.94 -1.16 7.21
C ILE A 92 -23.42 -1.68 8.57
N MET A 93 -23.35 -2.98 8.76
CA MET A 93 -23.63 -3.61 10.06
C MET A 93 -22.39 -3.58 10.96
N THR A 94 -21.22 -3.85 10.40
CA THR A 94 -19.97 -3.89 11.15
C THR A 94 -18.81 -3.51 10.25
N VAL A 95 -17.86 -2.76 10.81
CA VAL A 95 -16.55 -2.52 10.22
C VAL A 95 -15.50 -2.93 11.23
N TYR A 96 -14.53 -3.73 10.79
CA TYR A 96 -13.35 -4.02 11.57
C TYR A 96 -12.10 -3.95 10.69
N VAL A 97 -10.98 -3.64 11.33
CA VAL A 97 -9.68 -3.67 10.66
C VAL A 97 -9.29 -5.13 10.54
N GLU A 98 -9.00 -5.56 9.31
CA GLU A 98 -8.36 -6.85 9.09
C GLU A 98 -6.86 -6.63 9.19
N GLU A 99 -6.32 -6.82 10.40
CA GLU A 99 -4.88 -6.71 10.66
C GLU A 99 -4.04 -7.70 9.82
N SER A 100 -4.66 -8.69 9.18
CA SER A 100 -3.93 -9.83 8.63
C SER A 100 -3.19 -9.50 7.33
N SER A 101 -3.83 -8.96 6.29
CA SER A 101 -3.20 -8.99 4.97
C SER A 101 -1.89 -8.19 4.89
N TYR A 102 -1.88 -6.95 5.38
CA TYR A 102 -0.69 -6.10 5.27
C TYR A 102 0.43 -6.46 6.25
N LYS A 103 0.08 -6.80 7.50
CA LYS A 103 1.05 -7.27 8.50
C LYS A 103 1.63 -8.62 8.08
N GLN A 104 0.79 -9.51 7.55
CA GLN A 104 1.20 -10.81 7.01
C GLN A 104 2.09 -10.63 5.77
N ILE A 105 1.75 -9.74 4.82
CA ILE A 105 2.63 -9.42 3.68
C ILE A 105 3.99 -8.93 4.17
N LYS A 106 4.03 -7.94 5.07
CA LYS A 106 5.30 -7.42 5.62
C LYS A 106 6.12 -8.51 6.31
N GLU A 107 5.46 -9.39 7.07
CA GLU A 107 6.12 -10.51 7.74
C GLU A 107 6.72 -11.49 6.72
N VAL A 108 5.93 -11.89 5.72
CA VAL A 108 6.35 -12.77 4.60
C VAL A 108 7.52 -12.16 3.82
N ILE A 109 7.47 -10.86 3.51
CA ILE A 109 8.55 -10.13 2.83
C ILE A 109 9.82 -10.10 3.69
N SER A 110 9.68 -9.91 5.01
CA SER A 110 10.83 -9.93 5.93
C SER A 110 11.48 -11.32 5.98
N VAL A 111 10.68 -12.39 5.93
CA VAL A 111 11.17 -13.77 5.86
C VAL A 111 11.92 -14.00 4.55
N ALA A 112 11.34 -13.60 3.41
CA ALA A 112 12.02 -13.70 2.11
C ALA A 112 13.36 -12.93 2.09
N SER A 113 13.40 -11.73 2.67
CA SER A 113 14.62 -10.92 2.79
C SER A 113 15.69 -11.58 3.70
N ALA A 114 15.26 -12.19 4.80
CA ALA A 114 16.15 -12.94 5.69
C ALA A 114 16.71 -14.19 4.99
N LEU A 115 15.90 -14.90 4.21
CA LEU A 115 16.32 -16.06 3.42
C LEU A 115 17.34 -15.67 2.34
N ILE A 116 17.15 -14.53 1.65
CA ILE A 116 18.14 -13.98 0.71
C ILE A 116 19.47 -13.73 1.41
N SER A 117 19.44 -13.14 2.61
CA SER A 117 20.64 -12.86 3.42
C SER A 117 21.35 -14.15 3.83
N GLN A 118 20.60 -15.23 4.05
CA GLN A 118 21.10 -16.59 4.32
C GLN A 118 21.47 -17.37 3.05
N ARG A 119 21.36 -16.75 1.87
CA ARG A 119 21.60 -17.35 0.55
C ARG A 119 20.65 -18.52 0.19
N GLN A 120 19.52 -18.62 0.88
CA GLN A 120 18.44 -19.58 0.59
C GLN A 120 17.48 -19.00 -0.45
N PHE A 121 17.94 -18.93 -1.70
CA PHE A 121 17.22 -18.19 -2.74
C PHE A 121 15.93 -18.87 -3.21
N ASP A 122 15.88 -20.20 -3.22
CA ASP A 122 14.66 -20.95 -3.58
C ASP A 122 13.53 -20.71 -2.58
N ASP A 123 13.83 -20.80 -1.28
CA ASP A 123 12.87 -20.52 -0.22
C ASP A 123 12.42 -19.04 -0.25
N ALA A 124 13.35 -18.12 -0.52
CA ALA A 124 13.01 -16.70 -0.68
C ALA A 124 12.04 -16.46 -1.84
N ILE A 125 12.18 -17.17 -2.96
CA ILE A 125 11.24 -17.09 -4.09
C ILE A 125 9.85 -17.58 -3.68
N ILE A 126 9.77 -18.68 -2.92
CA ILE A 126 8.49 -19.21 -2.43
C ILE A 126 7.79 -18.19 -1.54
N GLU A 127 8.52 -17.62 -0.57
CA GLU A 127 7.98 -16.63 0.35
C GLU A 127 7.59 -15.33 -0.36
N ALA A 128 8.42 -14.81 -1.27
CA ALA A 128 8.07 -13.62 -2.05
C ALA A 128 6.83 -13.85 -2.93
N LYS A 129 6.69 -15.03 -3.56
CA LYS A 129 5.45 -15.41 -4.28
C LYS A 129 4.24 -15.52 -3.36
N ARG A 130 4.42 -15.98 -2.12
CA ARG A 130 3.35 -15.99 -1.11
C ARG A 130 2.88 -14.57 -0.78
N ALA A 131 3.79 -13.60 -0.66
CA ALA A 131 3.42 -12.20 -0.49
C ALA A 131 2.60 -11.69 -1.69
N LEU A 132 3.01 -12.04 -2.92
CA LEU A 132 2.28 -11.68 -4.14
C LEU A 132 0.92 -12.37 -4.28
N ASN A 133 0.72 -13.54 -3.68
CA ASN A 133 -0.60 -14.17 -3.61
C ASN A 133 -1.57 -13.40 -2.70
N ILE A 134 -1.06 -12.65 -1.72
CA ILE A 134 -1.88 -11.81 -0.83
C ILE A 134 -2.15 -10.44 -1.49
N ASN A 135 -1.10 -9.80 -2.03
CA ASN A 135 -1.21 -8.58 -2.82
C ASN A 135 -0.31 -8.69 -4.06
N ASN A 136 -0.94 -8.88 -5.22
CA ASN A 136 -0.26 -9.07 -6.50
C ASN A 136 0.39 -7.79 -7.06
N SER A 137 0.16 -6.65 -6.42
CA SER A 137 0.66 -5.34 -6.84
C SER A 137 1.56 -4.73 -5.77
N ASP A 138 2.07 -5.54 -4.82
CA ASP A 138 2.96 -5.05 -3.77
C ASP A 138 4.37 -4.82 -4.33
N PRO A 139 4.86 -3.56 -4.35
CA PRO A 139 6.13 -3.23 -4.99
C PRO A 139 7.33 -3.80 -4.22
N GLU A 140 7.23 -4.00 -2.90
CA GLU A 140 8.32 -4.55 -2.09
C GLU A 140 8.43 -6.06 -2.30
N ALA A 141 7.30 -6.77 -2.39
CA ALA A 141 7.28 -8.20 -2.74
C ALA A 141 7.90 -8.48 -4.12
N HIS A 142 7.53 -7.70 -5.14
CA HIS A 142 8.15 -7.78 -6.46
C HIS A 142 9.66 -7.49 -6.41
N PHE A 143 10.08 -6.46 -5.65
CA PHE A 143 11.50 -6.14 -5.52
C PHE A 143 12.30 -7.28 -4.87
N VAL A 144 11.80 -7.88 -3.78
CA VAL A 144 12.45 -9.00 -3.10
C VAL A 144 12.51 -10.24 -4.01
N LEU A 145 11.44 -10.52 -4.76
CA LEU A 145 11.43 -11.60 -5.75
C LEU A 145 12.48 -11.38 -6.84
N GLY A 146 12.60 -10.15 -7.35
CA GLY A 146 13.64 -9.76 -8.31
C GLY A 146 15.06 -9.98 -7.78
N ILE A 147 15.32 -9.61 -6.51
CA ILE A 147 16.63 -9.88 -5.87
C ILE A 147 16.89 -11.39 -5.79
N ALA A 148 15.89 -12.19 -5.39
CA ALA A 148 16.05 -13.63 -5.28
C ALA A 148 16.36 -14.28 -6.64
N TYR A 149 15.65 -13.90 -7.70
CA TYR A 149 15.96 -14.36 -9.06
C TYR A 149 17.34 -13.92 -9.54
N ALA A 150 17.73 -12.66 -9.30
CA ALA A 150 19.04 -12.16 -9.69
C ALA A 150 20.18 -12.94 -8.99
N LYS A 151 20.00 -13.29 -7.71
CA LYS A 151 20.95 -14.12 -6.96
C LYS A 151 21.05 -15.56 -7.46
N LYS A 152 20.01 -16.05 -8.16
CA LYS A 152 20.01 -17.32 -8.88
C LYS A 152 20.51 -17.22 -10.33
N SER A 153 20.98 -16.05 -10.76
CA SER A 153 21.36 -15.76 -12.15
C SER A 153 20.20 -15.88 -13.17
N LEU A 154 18.95 -15.82 -12.69
CA LEU A 154 17.74 -15.78 -13.51
C LEU A 154 17.44 -14.31 -13.85
N LEU A 155 18.28 -13.75 -14.72
CA LEU A 155 18.35 -12.29 -14.94
C LEU A 155 17.11 -11.75 -15.67
N SER A 156 16.53 -12.53 -16.59
CA SER A 156 15.32 -12.12 -17.31
C SER A 156 14.11 -12.02 -16.36
N GLU A 157 13.93 -13.01 -15.50
CA GLU A 157 12.89 -13.02 -14.48
C GLU A 157 13.11 -11.90 -13.45
N ALA A 158 14.36 -11.69 -13.03
CA ALA A 158 14.69 -10.60 -12.14
C ALA A 158 14.33 -9.22 -12.73
N TYR A 159 14.62 -9.01 -14.02
CA TYR A 159 14.33 -7.77 -14.71
C TYR A 159 12.82 -7.47 -14.74
N GLU A 160 11.98 -8.46 -15.09
CA GLU A 160 10.53 -8.26 -15.11
C GLU A 160 9.96 -7.96 -13.73
N GLU A 161 10.47 -8.61 -12.67
CA GLU A 161 10.04 -8.32 -11.30
C GLU A 161 10.45 -6.92 -10.83
N PHE A 162 11.65 -6.45 -11.17
CA PHE A 162 12.05 -5.07 -10.87
C PHE A 162 11.23 -4.05 -11.64
N LYS A 163 10.87 -4.35 -12.89
CA LYS A 163 9.98 -3.50 -13.70
C LYS A 163 8.60 -3.37 -13.06
N LEU A 164 8.03 -4.48 -12.56
CA LEU A 164 6.76 -4.46 -11.82
C LEU A 164 6.89 -3.71 -10.50
N ALA A 165 7.97 -3.93 -9.74
CA ALA A 165 8.25 -3.18 -8.51
C ALA A 165 8.27 -1.67 -8.75
N SER A 166 8.92 -1.21 -9.83
CA SER A 166 8.93 0.20 -10.22
C SER A 166 7.56 0.70 -10.68
N ALA A 167 6.78 -0.11 -11.39
CA ALA A 167 5.48 0.28 -11.92
C ALA A 167 4.41 0.45 -10.83
N PHE A 168 4.46 -0.39 -9.79
CA PHE A 168 3.51 -0.35 -8.67
C PHE A 168 3.95 0.57 -7.53
N ALA A 169 5.24 0.96 -7.49
CA ALA A 169 5.74 1.86 -6.47
C ALA A 169 5.17 3.29 -6.63
N PRO A 170 4.95 4.02 -5.52
CA PRO A 170 4.67 5.45 -5.59
C PRO A 170 5.81 6.19 -6.30
N LYS A 171 5.45 7.21 -7.11
CA LYS A 171 6.44 8.02 -7.82
C LYS A 171 7.45 8.69 -6.89
N ASN A 172 8.72 8.67 -7.29
CA ASN A 172 9.91 9.10 -6.56
C ASN A 172 10.12 8.41 -5.20
N SER A 173 9.57 7.21 -5.02
CA SER A 173 9.81 6.43 -3.80
C SER A 173 11.17 5.72 -3.84
N GLU A 174 11.67 5.34 -2.67
CA GLU A 174 12.92 4.59 -2.56
C GLU A 174 12.86 3.26 -3.35
N ILE A 175 11.72 2.55 -3.30
CA ILE A 175 11.55 1.28 -4.02
C ILE A 175 11.61 1.49 -5.53
N GLU A 176 10.97 2.54 -6.06
CA GLU A 176 11.05 2.87 -7.50
C GLU A 176 12.51 3.11 -7.92
N HIS A 177 13.23 3.97 -7.20
CA HIS A 177 14.63 4.26 -7.51
C HIS A 177 15.52 3.00 -7.46
N ARG A 178 15.37 2.18 -6.42
CA ARG A 178 16.15 0.96 -6.25
C ARG A 178 15.83 -0.07 -7.34
N ALA A 179 14.57 -0.21 -7.73
CA ALA A 179 14.16 -1.11 -8.79
C ALA A 179 14.76 -0.69 -10.15
N ILE A 180 14.72 0.61 -10.47
CA ILE A 180 15.35 1.16 -11.68
C ILE A 180 16.86 0.93 -11.68
N GLU A 181 17.52 1.16 -10.53
CA GLU A 181 18.95 0.90 -10.38
C GLU A 181 19.29 -0.58 -10.61
N MET A 182 18.48 -1.49 -10.07
CA MET A 182 18.67 -2.92 -10.26
C MET A 182 18.48 -3.36 -11.71
N MET A 183 17.46 -2.83 -12.41
CA MET A 183 17.27 -3.08 -13.83
C MET A 183 18.47 -2.62 -14.66
N ALA A 184 19.04 -1.45 -14.36
CA ALA A 184 20.21 -0.93 -15.06
C ALA A 184 21.48 -1.79 -14.86
N LYS A 185 21.56 -2.54 -13.76
CA LYS A 185 22.67 -3.46 -13.46
C LYS A 185 22.53 -4.82 -14.16
N ILE A 186 21.33 -5.17 -14.63
CA ILE A 186 21.08 -6.41 -15.34
C ILE A 186 21.43 -6.19 -16.81
N ASN A 187 22.56 -6.76 -17.24
CA ASN A 187 22.92 -6.87 -18.65
C ASN A 187 22.28 -8.15 -19.20
N ILE A 188 21.35 -8.00 -20.14
CA ILE A 188 20.70 -9.10 -20.87
C ILE A 188 21.21 -9.11 -22.30
#